data_AF-A0A0B8NK49-F1
#
_entry.id   AF-A0A0B8NK49-F1
#
_cell.length_a   1.000
_cell.length_b   1.000
_cell.length_c   1.000
_cell.angle_alpha   90.00
_cell.angle_beta   90.00
_cell.angle_gamma   90.00
#
_symmetry.space_group_name_H-M   'P 1'
#
loop_
_entity.id
_entity.type
_entity.pdbx_description
1 polymer ?
#
loop_
_entity_poly.entity_id
_entity_poly.type
_entity_poly.pdbx_seq_one_letter_code
_entity_poly.pdbx_strand_id
1 'polypeptide(L)'
;MDDKSDQDYYGDYPDEVDPSHGEDFDVDLEVFYRLHQGERLDAEDRARFAAKIMRERQALKLTQTRLAELSGVPVRTIKGMEASAPTVPQLANLLKLWDGISTVKGAANPAPAVTADWPADPVQVLADVVGPMYAALTPQQQAAALRRIVLLLNEIKEN
;
A
#
# COMPACT_ATOMS: atom_id res chain seq x y z
N MET A 1 -2.85 19.68 -52.21
CA MET A 1 -3.98 19.85 -51.28
C MET A 1 -4.84 18.61 -51.45
N ASP A 2 -4.33 17.42 -51.10
CA ASP A 2 -4.11 16.91 -49.72
C ASP A 2 -5.45 16.98 -48.96
N ASP A 3 -6.05 15.91 -48.44
CA ASP A 3 -5.54 14.58 -48.08
C ASP A 3 -6.72 13.59 -48.07
N LYS A 4 -6.40 12.31 -48.24
CA LYS A 4 -7.34 11.20 -48.20
C LYS A 4 -7.57 10.76 -46.75
N SER A 5 -8.79 10.26 -46.54
CA SER A 5 -9.17 9.10 -45.70
C SER A 5 -8.50 8.92 -44.33
N ASP A 6 -9.29 8.80 -43.27
CA ASP A 6 -9.63 7.47 -42.76
C ASP A 6 -10.70 7.59 -41.66
N GLN A 7 -11.82 6.94 -41.93
CA GLN A 7 -12.71 6.41 -40.91
C GLN A 7 -11.91 5.37 -40.15
N ASP A 8 -11.81 5.47 -38.83
CA ASP A 8 -11.59 4.28 -38.01
C ASP A 8 -12.14 4.50 -36.59
N TYR A 9 -13.21 3.75 -36.32
CA TYR A 9 -13.21 2.80 -35.22
C TYR A 9 -13.12 3.39 -33.80
N TYR A 10 -14.20 4.03 -33.33
CA TYR A 10 -14.57 3.89 -31.92
C TYR A 10 -15.09 2.46 -31.73
N GLY A 11 -14.16 1.53 -31.64
CA GLY A 11 -14.42 0.17 -31.18
C GLY A 11 -14.98 0.25 -29.76
N ASP A 12 -16.19 -0.28 -29.62
CA ASP A 12 -16.50 -1.25 -28.58
C ASP A 12 -15.78 -0.97 -27.25
N TYR A 13 -16.37 -0.11 -26.41
CA TYR A 13 -16.09 -0.20 -24.99
C TYR A 13 -16.58 -1.58 -24.57
N PRO A 14 -15.72 -2.53 -24.14
CA PRO A 14 -16.25 -3.62 -23.35
C PRO A 14 -16.86 -2.98 -22.10
N ASP A 15 -18.19 -2.95 -22.09
CA ASP A 15 -19.07 -2.48 -21.02
C ASP A 15 -19.05 -3.45 -19.83
N GLU A 16 -17.92 -4.12 -19.62
CA GLU A 16 -17.66 -5.00 -18.51
C GLU A 16 -16.33 -4.57 -17.92
N VAL A 17 -16.38 -3.50 -17.13
CA VAL A 17 -15.54 -3.46 -15.93
C VAL A 17 -15.90 -4.74 -15.18
N ASP A 18 -15.11 -5.78 -15.40
CA ASP A 18 -15.18 -7.01 -14.63
C ASP A 18 -15.15 -6.64 -13.16
N PRO A 19 -16.29 -6.74 -12.44
CA PRO A 19 -16.36 -6.36 -11.03
C PRO A 19 -15.51 -7.30 -10.17
N SER A 20 -15.00 -8.42 -10.73
CA SER A 20 -14.18 -9.38 -10.01
C SER A 20 -12.73 -8.92 -9.81
N HIS A 21 -12.29 -7.84 -10.46
CA HIS A 21 -11.05 -7.14 -10.09
C HIS A 21 -11.27 -6.02 -9.06
N GLY A 22 -12.44 -6.01 -8.39
CA GLY A 22 -12.89 -5.01 -7.42
C GLY A 22 -12.53 -5.26 -5.96
N GLU A 23 -11.73 -6.27 -5.59
CA GLU A 23 -11.50 -6.63 -4.18
C GLU A 23 -10.06 -6.50 -3.66
N ASP A 24 -9.11 -6.04 -4.46
CA ASP A 24 -7.78 -5.61 -3.96
C ASP A 24 -7.82 -4.10 -3.61
N PHE A 25 -8.90 -3.65 -2.97
CA PHE A 25 -8.81 -2.42 -2.18
C PHE A 25 -7.66 -2.63 -1.19
N ASP A 26 -6.69 -1.71 -1.19
CA ASP A 26 -5.48 -1.85 -0.41
C ASP A 26 -5.84 -1.85 1.08
N VAL A 27 -6.06 -3.05 1.63
CA VAL A 27 -6.45 -3.30 3.03
C VAL A 27 -5.53 -2.55 3.99
N ASP A 28 -4.29 -2.23 3.56
CA ASP A 28 -3.38 -1.42 4.36
C ASP A 28 -3.94 -0.03 4.57
N LEU A 29 -4.39 0.66 3.51
CA LEU A 29 -4.89 2.03 3.60
C LEU A 29 -6.21 2.13 4.34
N GLU A 30 -7.14 1.20 4.12
CA GLU A 30 -8.44 1.19 4.79
C GLU A 30 -8.30 0.90 6.29
N VAL A 31 -7.47 -0.09 6.65
CA VAL A 31 -7.15 -0.39 8.05
C VAL A 31 -6.42 0.77 8.72
N PHE A 32 -5.45 1.40 8.02
CA PHE A 32 -4.73 2.56 8.56
C PHE A 32 -5.66 3.76 8.75
N TYR A 33 -6.54 4.04 7.79
CA TYR A 33 -7.48 5.16 7.83
C TYR A 33 -8.45 5.04 9.02
N ARG A 34 -9.05 3.86 9.19
CA ARG A 34 -9.98 3.57 10.29
C ARG A 34 -9.28 3.62 11.65
N LEU A 35 -8.07 3.10 11.74
CA LEU A 35 -7.23 3.22 12.95
C LEU A 35 -6.90 4.67 13.29
N HIS A 36 -6.59 5.50 12.29
CA HIS A 36 -6.22 6.89 12.49
C HIS A 36 -7.43 7.76 12.90
N GLN A 37 -8.63 7.36 12.51
CA GLN A 37 -9.90 7.93 12.98
C GLN A 37 -10.31 7.43 14.38
N GLY A 38 -9.50 6.57 15.01
CA GLY A 38 -9.79 5.99 16.32
C GLY A 38 -10.83 4.87 16.30
N GLU A 39 -11.20 4.38 15.11
CA GLU A 39 -12.11 3.25 15.00
C GLU A 39 -11.42 1.94 15.42
N ARG A 40 -12.18 1.11 16.13
CA ARG A 40 -11.76 -0.26 16.43
C ARG A 40 -12.12 -1.15 15.25
N LEU A 41 -11.14 -1.85 14.68
CA LEU A 41 -11.41 -2.92 13.74
C LEU A 41 -12.17 -4.05 14.43
N ASP A 42 -13.22 -4.52 13.78
CA ASP A 42 -13.99 -5.66 14.24
C ASP A 42 -13.21 -6.98 14.02
N ALA A 43 -13.84 -8.11 14.34
CA ALA A 43 -13.18 -9.41 14.21
C ALA A 43 -12.94 -9.81 12.74
N GLU A 44 -13.81 -9.37 11.82
CA GLU A 44 -13.76 -9.72 10.41
C GLU A 44 -12.64 -8.95 9.72
N ASP A 45 -12.56 -7.64 9.94
CA ASP A 45 -11.50 -6.78 9.43
C ASP A 45 -10.12 -7.25 9.91
N ARG A 46 -10.01 -7.61 11.19
CA ARG A 46 -8.76 -8.18 11.73
C ARG A 46 -8.42 -9.51 11.08
N ALA A 47 -9.41 -10.33 10.72
CA ALA A 47 -9.18 -11.60 10.02
C ALA A 47 -8.66 -11.36 8.60
N ARG A 48 -9.24 -10.38 7.88
CA ARG A 48 -8.75 -9.96 6.56
C ARG A 48 -7.32 -9.44 6.63
N PHE A 49 -7.00 -8.60 7.63
CA PHE A 49 -5.65 -8.08 7.81
C PHE A 49 -4.65 -9.20 8.18
N ALA A 50 -5.05 -10.15 9.02
CA ALA A 50 -4.26 -11.34 9.33
C ALA A 50 -3.98 -12.18 8.06
N ALA A 51 -4.99 -12.41 7.21
CA ALA A 51 -4.82 -13.13 5.95
C ALA A 51 -3.83 -12.42 5.01
N LYS A 52 -3.88 -11.09 4.93
CA LYS A 52 -2.90 -10.30 4.17
C LYS A 52 -1.48 -10.46 4.70
N ILE A 53 -1.28 -10.35 6.01
CA ILE A 53 0.03 -10.57 6.66
C ILE A 53 0.59 -11.97 6.29
N MET A 54 -0.26 -13.00 6.27
CA MET A 54 0.17 -14.35 5.87
C MET A 54 0.57 -14.42 4.39
N ARG A 55 -0.23 -13.85 3.49
CA ARG A 55 0.07 -13.80 2.05
C ARG A 55 1.43 -13.13 1.81
N GLU A 56 1.65 -12.00 2.45
CA GLU A 56 2.90 -11.23 2.32
C GLU A 56 4.11 -11.94 2.91
N ARG A 57 3.96 -12.57 4.09
CA ARG A 57 5.03 -13.39 4.67
C ARG A 57 5.43 -14.52 3.70
N GLN A 58 4.45 -15.21 3.11
CA GLN A 58 4.68 -16.31 2.18
C GLN A 58 5.33 -15.82 0.88
N ALA A 59 4.87 -14.70 0.32
CA ALA A 59 5.46 -14.07 -0.86
C ALA A 59 6.94 -13.71 -0.64
N LEU A 60 7.28 -13.21 0.55
CA LEU A 60 8.65 -12.90 0.96
C LEU A 60 9.46 -14.12 1.42
N LYS A 61 8.86 -15.31 1.43
CA LYS A 61 9.45 -16.56 1.95
C LYS A 61 10.03 -16.40 3.38
N LEU A 62 9.45 -15.52 4.17
CA LEU A 62 9.86 -15.26 5.55
C LEU A 62 9.45 -16.43 6.44
N THR A 63 10.39 -16.98 7.22
CA THR A 63 10.04 -18.00 8.22
C THR A 63 9.21 -17.38 9.35
N GLN A 64 8.36 -18.17 10.01
CA GLN A 64 7.60 -17.71 11.17
C GLN A 64 8.52 -17.19 12.29
N THR A 65 9.66 -17.87 12.52
CA THR A 65 10.67 -17.45 13.49
C THR A 65 11.27 -16.09 13.12
N ARG A 66 11.61 -15.88 11.84
CA ARG A 66 12.17 -14.61 11.40
C ARG A 66 11.17 -13.46 11.53
N LEU A 67 9.90 -13.70 11.20
CA LEU A 67 8.86 -12.69 11.37
C LEU A 67 8.63 -12.36 12.85
N ALA A 68 8.68 -13.36 13.74
CA ALA A 68 8.59 -13.14 15.19
C ALA A 68 9.75 -12.29 15.72
N GLU A 69 10.97 -12.52 15.26
CA GLU A 69 12.14 -11.71 15.62
C GLU A 69 11.98 -10.25 15.19
N LEU A 70 11.51 -10.01 13.96
CA LEU A 70 11.35 -8.67 13.40
C LEU A 70 10.21 -7.87 14.05
N SER A 71 9.13 -8.56 14.43
CA SER A 71 7.93 -7.93 14.98
C SER A 71 7.88 -7.91 16.51
N GLY A 72 8.71 -8.69 17.19
CA GLY A 72 8.61 -8.95 18.63
C GLY A 72 7.33 -9.71 19.03
N VAL A 73 6.60 -10.29 18.07
CA VAL A 73 5.38 -11.07 18.33
C VAL A 73 5.74 -12.55 18.53
N PRO A 74 5.18 -13.25 19.53
CA PRO A 74 5.50 -14.65 19.76
C PRO A 74 5.22 -15.55 18.55
N VAL A 75 6.14 -16.47 18.25
CA VAL A 75 5.98 -17.47 17.15
C VAL A 75 4.67 -18.24 17.28
N ARG A 76 4.21 -18.53 18.50
CA ARG A 76 2.93 -19.21 18.76
C ARG A 76 1.73 -18.43 18.20
N THR A 77 1.76 -17.11 18.27
CA THR A 77 0.70 -16.24 17.73
C THR A 77 0.64 -16.34 16.21
N ILE A 78 1.79 -16.34 15.55
CA ILE A 78 1.90 -16.51 14.09
C ILE A 78 1.41 -17.90 13.68
N LYS A 79 1.83 -18.96 14.39
CA LYS A 79 1.34 -20.33 14.17
C LYS A 79 -0.17 -20.45 14.34
N GLY A 80 -0.73 -19.84 15.39
CA GLY A 80 -2.17 -19.85 15.63
C GLY A 80 -2.95 -19.16 14.52
N MET A 81 -2.44 -18.02 14.05
CA MET A 81 -3.00 -17.28 12.92
C MET A 81 -3.02 -18.12 11.63
N GLU A 82 -1.94 -18.86 11.35
CA GLU A 82 -1.83 -19.70 10.14
C GLU A 82 -2.58 -21.04 10.22
N ALA A 83 -2.81 -21.55 11.43
CA ALA A 83 -3.51 -22.82 11.64
C ALA A 83 -5.04 -22.69 11.61
N SER A 84 -5.57 -21.57 11.10
CA SER A 84 -7.01 -21.23 11.15
C SER A 84 -7.60 -21.32 12.56
N ALA A 85 -6.81 -20.96 13.59
CA ALA A 85 -7.29 -21.00 14.96
C ALA A 85 -8.49 -20.06 15.14
N PRO A 86 -9.44 -20.38 16.05
CA PRO A 86 -10.70 -19.63 16.20
C PRO A 86 -10.52 -18.20 16.74
N THR A 87 -9.28 -17.79 17.05
CA THR A 87 -8.99 -16.48 17.65
C THR A 87 -8.06 -15.69 16.74
N VAL A 88 -8.62 -14.64 16.15
CA VAL A 88 -7.85 -13.64 15.40
C VAL A 88 -6.99 -12.84 16.37
N PRO A 89 -5.69 -12.65 16.10
CA PRO A 89 -4.83 -11.84 16.96
C PRO A 89 -5.37 -10.43 17.19
N GLN A 90 -5.02 -9.85 18.35
CA GLN A 90 -5.31 -8.46 18.64
C GLN A 90 -4.65 -7.55 17.61
N LEU A 91 -5.29 -6.42 17.31
CA LEU A 91 -4.82 -5.48 16.30
C LEU A 91 -3.39 -4.99 16.54
N ALA A 92 -3.03 -4.73 17.81
CA ALA A 92 -1.66 -4.35 18.17
C ALA A 92 -0.61 -5.38 17.75
N ASN A 93 -0.94 -6.67 17.75
CA ASN A 93 -0.03 -7.71 17.26
C ASN A 93 0.00 -7.76 15.73
N LEU A 94 -1.14 -7.54 15.06
CA LEU A 94 -1.19 -7.49 13.60
C LEU A 94 -0.35 -6.33 13.05
N LEU A 95 -0.43 -5.14 13.67
CA LEU A 95 0.39 -3.99 13.29
C LEU A 95 1.89 -4.27 13.44
N LYS A 96 2.31 -4.86 14.57
CA LYS A 96 3.72 -5.26 14.77
C LYS A 96 4.20 -6.26 13.71
N LEU A 97 3.36 -7.23 13.35
CA LEU A 97 3.67 -8.19 12.29
C LEU A 97 3.80 -7.50 10.93
N TRP A 98 2.94 -6.53 10.65
CA TRP A 98 3.01 -5.71 9.45
C TRP A 98 4.27 -4.85 9.38
N ASP A 99 4.69 -4.23 10.48
CA ASP A 99 5.94 -3.47 10.56
C ASP A 99 7.16 -4.36 10.29
N GLY A 100 7.15 -5.59 10.82
CA GLY A 100 8.19 -6.58 10.54
C GLY A 100 8.28 -6.95 9.05
N ILE A 101 7.13 -7.09 8.38
CA ILE A 101 7.06 -7.33 6.92
C ILE A 101 7.55 -6.10 6.15
N SER A 102 7.11 -4.91 6.54
CA SER A 102 7.46 -3.64 5.90
C SER A 102 8.96 -3.36 5.98
N THR A 103 9.61 -3.73 7.09
CA THR A 103 11.08 -3.64 7.24
C THR A 103 11.80 -4.47 6.17
N VAL A 104 11.31 -5.67 5.88
CA VAL A 104 11.89 -6.56 4.86
C VAL A 104 11.62 -6.02 3.46
N LYS A 105 10.41 -5.50 3.21
CA LYS A 105 10.07 -4.84 1.92
C LYS A 105 10.92 -3.60 1.67
N GLY A 106 11.11 -2.76 2.69
CA GLY A 106 11.97 -1.56 2.61
C GLY A 106 13.45 -1.90 2.46
N ALA A 107 13.92 -3.01 3.01
CA ALA A 107 15.28 -3.50 2.76
C ALA A 107 15.45 -4.07 1.34
N ALA A 108 14.40 -4.67 0.77
CA ALA A 108 14.39 -5.16 -0.61
C ALA A 108 14.27 -4.04 -1.65
N ASN A 109 13.73 -2.89 -1.25
CA ASN A 109 13.56 -1.71 -2.09
C ASN A 109 14.00 -0.47 -1.29
N PRO A 110 15.32 -0.29 -1.07
CA PRO A 110 15.82 0.82 -0.27
C PRO A 110 15.37 2.12 -0.92
N ALA A 111 14.66 2.96 -0.16
CA ALA A 111 14.54 4.36 -0.51
C ALA A 111 15.96 4.91 -0.77
N PRO A 112 16.16 5.76 -1.79
CA PRO A 112 17.48 6.33 -2.04
C PRO A 112 18.01 6.94 -0.75
N ALA A 113 19.23 6.54 -0.36
CA ALA A 113 19.82 6.92 0.91
C ALA A 113 19.84 8.44 1.04
N VAL A 114 19.34 8.95 2.17
CA VAL A 114 19.48 10.36 2.51
C VAL A 114 20.94 10.66 2.79
N THR A 115 21.68 11.04 1.74
CA THR A 115 23.07 11.49 1.88
C THR A 115 23.10 12.84 2.58
N ALA A 116 24.20 13.16 3.25
CA ALA A 116 24.38 14.45 3.94
C ALA A 116 24.30 15.69 3.01
N ASP A 117 24.27 15.46 1.69
CA ASP A 117 24.08 16.47 0.65
C ASP A 117 22.60 16.65 0.24
N TRP A 118 21.67 16.03 0.97
CA TRP A 118 20.24 16.22 0.70
C TRP A 118 19.88 17.68 0.95
N PRO A 119 19.26 18.38 -0.03
CA PRO A 119 18.96 19.79 0.13
C PRO A 119 18.03 19.98 1.33
N ALA A 120 18.42 20.88 2.23
CA ALA A 120 17.64 21.21 3.43
C ALA A 120 16.27 21.81 3.07
N ASP A 121 16.09 22.25 1.83
CA ASP A 121 14.84 22.75 1.28
C ASP A 121 13.93 21.60 0.84
N PRO A 122 12.81 21.34 1.55
CA PRO A 122 11.86 20.29 1.21
C PRO A 122 11.25 20.45 -0.20
N VAL A 123 11.20 21.67 -0.74
CA VAL A 123 10.69 21.95 -2.09
C VAL A 123 11.66 21.41 -3.13
N GLN A 124 12.96 21.58 -2.90
CA GLN A 124 14.01 21.07 -3.79
C GLN A 124 14.03 19.53 -3.78
N VAL A 125 13.84 18.91 -2.62
CA VAL A 125 13.69 17.44 -2.49
C VAL A 125 12.51 16.92 -3.29
N LEU A 126 11.36 17.59 -3.18
CA LEU A 126 10.17 17.23 -3.93
C LEU A 126 10.43 17.32 -5.44
N ALA A 127 11.08 18.40 -5.89
CA ALA A 127 11.41 18.59 -7.30
C ALA A 127 12.38 17.52 -7.82
N ASP A 128 13.44 17.21 -7.06
CA ASP A 128 14.53 16.34 -7.52
C ASP A 128 14.20 14.86 -7.43
N VAL A 129 13.38 14.45 -6.46
CA VAL A 129 13.02 13.04 -6.24
C VAL A 129 11.65 12.73 -6.83
N VAL A 130 10.63 13.53 -6.49
CA VAL A 130 9.24 13.24 -6.89
C VAL A 130 8.95 13.73 -8.30
N GLY A 131 9.57 14.83 -8.74
CA GLY A 131 9.39 15.39 -10.08
C GLY A 131 9.65 14.37 -11.21
N PRO A 132 10.82 13.71 -11.26
CA PRO A 132 11.12 12.69 -12.27
C PRO A 132 10.18 11.48 -12.20
N MET A 133 9.85 11.02 -10.99
CA MET A 133 8.92 9.90 -10.79
C MET A 133 7.52 10.22 -11.32
N TYR A 134 7.04 11.44 -11.07
CA TYR A 134 5.74 11.91 -11.54
C TYR A 134 5.72 12.09 -13.07
N ALA A 135 6.81 12.60 -13.65
CA ALA A 135 6.95 12.76 -15.10
C ALA A 135 6.97 11.41 -15.84
N ALA A 136 7.44 10.34 -15.20
CA ALA A 136 7.46 8.99 -15.75
C ALA A 136 6.08 8.30 -15.78
N LEU A 137 5.07 8.87 -15.10
CA LEU A 137 3.71 8.33 -15.06
C LEU A 137 2.93 8.66 -16.34
N THR A 138 1.94 7.83 -16.66
CA THR A 138 0.98 8.17 -17.72
C THR A 138 0.07 9.33 -17.30
N PRO A 139 -0.57 10.06 -18.24
CA PRO A 139 -1.46 11.17 -17.90
C PRO A 139 -2.58 10.80 -16.92
N GLN A 140 -3.08 9.56 -17.00
CA GLN A 140 -4.13 9.06 -16.12
C GLN A 140 -3.60 8.77 -14.69
N GLN A 141 -2.39 8.24 -14.57
CA GLN A 141 -1.72 8.03 -13.29
C GLN A 141 -1.31 9.36 -12.63
N GLN A 142 -0.87 10.33 -13.44
CA GLN A 142 -0.59 11.69 -13.00
C GLN A 142 -1.84 12.36 -12.40
N ALA A 143 -2.98 12.27 -13.09
CA ALA A 143 -4.25 12.81 -12.57
C ALA A 143 -4.68 12.13 -11.25
N ALA A 144 -4.50 10.81 -11.15
CA ALA A 144 -4.78 10.07 -9.91
C ALA A 144 -3.85 10.49 -8.75
N ALA A 145 -2.56 10.66 -9.03
CA ALA A 145 -1.58 11.12 -8.05
C ALA A 145 -1.86 12.55 -7.57
N LEU A 146 -2.15 13.50 -8.47
CA LEU A 146 -2.53 14.87 -8.10
C LEU A 146 -3.79 14.91 -7.26
N ARG A 147 -4.83 14.14 -7.64
CA ARG A 147 -6.06 14.05 -6.86
C ARG A 147 -5.76 13.58 -5.43
N ARG A 148 -4.86 12.60 -5.28
CA ARG A 148 -4.44 12.06 -3.99
C ARG A 148 -3.64 13.07 -3.15
N ILE A 149 -2.76 13.83 -3.77
CA ILE A 149 -1.99 14.91 -3.11
C ILE A 149 -2.94 16.02 -2.63
N VAL A 150 -3.89 16.44 -3.46
CA VAL A 150 -4.85 17.51 -3.10
C VAL A 150 -5.74 17.09 -1.93
N LEU A 151 -6.19 15.84 -1.89
CA LEU A 151 -6.96 15.31 -0.75
C LEU A 151 -6.15 15.35 0.54
N LEU A 152 -4.90 14.86 0.51
CA LEU A 152 -4.00 14.89 1.67
C LEU A 152 -3.69 16.31 2.16
N LEU A 153 -3.52 17.28 1.25
CA LEU A 153 -3.24 18.67 1.62
C LEU A 153 -4.46 19.39 2.22
N ASN A 154 -5.67 19.07 1.74
CA ASN A 154 -6.90 19.59 2.35
C ASN A 154 -7.07 19.03 3.78
N GLU A 155 -6.75 17.76 4.01
CA GLU A 155 -6.82 17.13 5.34
C GLU A 155 -5.83 17.72 6.36
N ILE A 156 -4.68 18.24 5.90
CA ILE A 156 -3.70 18.94 6.76
C ILE A 156 -4.20 20.34 7.16
N LYS A 157 -5.02 20.98 6.33
CA LYS A 157 -5.49 22.35 6.56
C LYS A 157 -6.68 22.45 7.52
N GLU A 158 -7.38 21.34 7.77
CA GLU A 158 -8.54 21.24 8.66
C GLU A 158 -8.18 20.77 10.09
N ASN A 159 -6.91 20.52 10.37
CA ASN A 159 -6.34 20.33 11.72
C ASN A 159 -5.52 21.55 12.16
#